data_AF-D9IL11-F1
#
_entry.id   AF-D9IL11-F1
#
_cell.length_a   1.000
_cell.length_b   1.000
_cell.length_c   1.000
_cell.angle_alpha   90.00
_cell.angle_beta   90.00
_cell.angle_gamma   90.00
#
_symmetry.space_group_name_H-M   'P 1'
#
loop_
_entity.id
_entity.type
_entity.pdbx_description
1 polymer ?
#
loop_
_entity_poly.entity_id
_entity_poly.type
_entity_poly.pdbx_seq_one_letter_code
_entity_poly.pdbx_strand_id
1 'polypeptide(L)'
;MPQTASAPSSKPPTPRERARARTIEDIVRLGREHLAVHGAAALSLRAVARDLGVVSSAVYRYVENREELLTLLLIDAYNELGDEVDAAVAALPAADFAGRFSALGSAVRRWALREPARYGLLFGSPVPGYRAPAERTPAAGFRVYPPEDTASLFIAQPRDACSDTATQLLTIGAFQAQ
;
A
#
# COMPACT_ATOMS: atom_id res chain seq x y z
N MET A 1 -16.30 -12.15 34.87
CA MET A 1 -15.81 -10.76 34.70
C MET A 1 -14.65 -10.80 33.71
N PRO A 2 -14.79 -10.38 32.44
CA PRO A 2 -13.63 -10.21 31.57
C PRO A 2 -13.01 -8.83 31.81
N GLN A 3 -11.70 -8.80 32.05
CA GLN A 3 -10.91 -7.58 32.16
C GLN A 3 -10.76 -6.94 30.77
N THR A 4 -11.27 -5.71 30.62
CA THR A 4 -10.93 -4.82 29.50
C THR A 4 -9.46 -4.43 29.63
N ALA A 5 -8.62 -4.94 28.73
CA ALA A 5 -7.26 -4.46 28.56
C ALA A 5 -7.31 -2.98 28.13
N SER A 6 -6.78 -2.10 28.98
CA SER A 6 -6.67 -0.67 28.72
C SER A 6 -5.66 -0.42 27.60
N ALA A 7 -6.09 0.27 26.53
CA ALA A 7 -5.19 0.70 25.46
C ALA A 7 -4.16 1.70 26.01
N PRO A 8 -2.87 1.62 25.62
CA PRO A 8 -1.87 2.55 26.09
C PRO A 8 -2.17 3.96 25.57
N SER A 9 -2.26 4.96 26.47
CA SER A 9 -2.43 6.35 26.06
C SER A 9 -1.13 6.89 25.46
N SER A 10 -1.14 7.18 24.17
CA SER A 10 0.03 7.75 23.48
C SER A 10 0.16 9.23 23.83
N LYS A 11 1.29 9.64 24.42
CA LYS A 11 1.60 11.05 24.66
C LYS A 11 1.61 11.83 23.33
N PRO A 12 1.12 13.08 23.29
CA PRO A 12 1.15 13.90 22.09
C PRO A 12 2.61 14.15 21.65
N PRO A 13 2.90 14.12 20.34
CA PRO A 13 4.25 14.23 19.81
C PRO A 13 4.85 15.60 20.13
N THR A 14 6.14 15.59 20.47
CA THR A 14 6.95 16.79 20.70
C THR A 14 7.08 17.65 19.44
N PRO A 15 7.40 18.96 19.56
CA PRO A 15 7.63 19.81 18.39
C PRO A 15 8.70 19.28 17.43
N ARG A 16 9.75 18.61 17.96
CA ARG A 16 10.82 18.01 17.17
C ARG A 16 10.33 16.81 16.35
N GLU A 17 9.51 15.95 16.96
CA GLU A 17 8.91 14.81 16.25
C GLU A 17 7.98 15.28 15.15
N ARG A 18 7.17 16.32 15.39
CA ARG A 18 6.31 16.92 14.36
C ARG A 18 7.10 17.53 13.21
N ALA A 19 8.20 18.23 13.52
CA ALA A 19 9.10 18.77 12.49
C ALA A 19 9.72 17.64 11.65
N ARG A 20 10.17 16.56 12.30
CA ARG A 20 10.70 15.37 11.62
C ARG A 20 9.65 14.72 10.72
N ALA A 21 8.41 14.55 11.19
CA ALA A 21 7.33 13.97 10.41
C ALA A 21 7.03 14.81 9.14
N ARG A 22 6.93 16.14 9.27
CA ARG A 22 6.75 17.04 8.12
C ARG A 22 7.88 16.92 7.11
N THR A 23 9.14 16.85 7.56
CA THR A 23 10.26 16.64 6.64
C THR A 23 10.17 15.32 5.88
N ILE A 24 9.72 14.25 6.54
CA ILE A 24 9.50 12.95 5.88
C ILE A 24 8.35 13.05 4.87
N GLU A 25 7.24 13.71 5.21
CA GLU A 25 6.12 13.96 4.30
C GLU A 25 6.58 14.73 3.05
N ASP A 26 7.42 15.76 3.20
CA ASP A 26 7.99 16.51 2.08
C ASP A 26 8.92 15.65 1.21
N ILE A 27 9.73 14.80 1.82
CA ILE A 27 10.58 13.83 1.10
C ILE A 27 9.73 12.86 0.29
N VAL A 28 8.65 12.33 0.87
CA VAL A 28 7.71 11.42 0.18
C VAL A 28 6.98 12.16 -0.95
N ARG A 29 6.51 13.39 -0.72
CA ARG A 29 5.86 14.21 -1.75
C ARG A 29 6.76 14.42 -2.96
N LEU A 30 8.00 14.89 -2.75
CA LEU A 30 8.97 15.06 -3.83
C LEU A 30 9.34 13.71 -4.47
N GLY A 31 9.45 12.64 -3.67
CA GLY A 31 9.66 11.29 -4.18
C GLY A 31 8.55 10.84 -5.14
N ARG A 32 7.28 11.18 -4.87
CA ARG A 32 6.15 10.92 -5.78
C ARG A 32 6.26 11.69 -7.09
N GLU A 33 6.64 12.97 -7.03
CA GLU A 33 6.85 13.80 -8.22
C GLU A 33 7.96 13.21 -9.11
N HIS A 34 9.09 12.81 -8.50
CA HIS A 34 10.18 12.12 -9.20
C HIS A 34 9.74 10.76 -9.78
N LEU A 35 8.97 9.99 -9.02
CA LEU A 35 8.42 8.70 -9.48
C LEU A 35 7.52 8.89 -10.71
N ALA A 36 6.68 9.92 -10.73
CA ALA A 36 5.77 10.19 -11.83
C ALA A 36 6.49 10.59 -13.12
N VAL A 37 7.57 11.39 -13.01
CA VAL A 37 8.31 11.91 -14.17
C VAL A 37 9.36 10.93 -14.69
N HIS A 38 10.06 10.24 -13.78
CA HIS A 38 11.26 9.46 -14.12
C HIS A 38 11.09 7.95 -13.92
N GLY A 39 10.03 7.52 -13.24
CA GLY A 39 9.83 6.12 -12.87
C GLY A 39 10.75 5.64 -11.74
N ALA A 40 10.44 4.46 -11.20
CA ALA A 40 11.10 3.95 -10.00
C ALA A 40 12.60 3.63 -10.21
N ALA A 41 12.98 3.22 -11.42
CA ALA A 41 14.38 2.91 -11.74
C ALA A 41 15.31 4.12 -11.63
N ALA A 42 14.83 5.32 -12.00
CA ALA A 42 15.61 6.56 -11.99
C ALA A 42 15.45 7.37 -10.69
N LEU A 43 14.73 6.87 -9.70
CA LEU A 43 14.50 7.55 -8.42
C LEU A 43 15.83 7.84 -7.70
N SER A 44 16.03 9.09 -7.27
CA SER A 44 17.31 9.57 -6.71
C SER A 44 17.12 10.42 -5.47
N LEU A 45 17.67 9.98 -4.33
CA LEU A 45 17.71 10.76 -3.09
C LEU A 45 18.44 12.10 -3.25
N ARG A 46 19.45 12.16 -4.12
CA ARG A 46 20.19 13.40 -4.39
C ARG A 46 19.33 14.40 -5.14
N ALA A 47 18.48 13.93 -6.06
CA ALA A 47 17.56 14.79 -6.79
C ALA A 47 16.46 15.31 -5.85
N VAL A 48 15.88 14.43 -5.01
CA VAL A 48 14.93 14.83 -3.96
C VAL A 48 15.53 15.85 -3.00
N ALA A 49 16.77 15.67 -2.54
CA ALA A 49 17.45 16.62 -1.67
C ALA A 49 17.60 18.01 -2.31
N ARG A 50 17.95 18.05 -3.59
CA ARG A 50 18.10 19.27 -4.37
C ARG A 50 16.77 20.04 -4.42
N ASP A 51 15.68 19.36 -4.73
CA ASP A 51 14.37 19.98 -4.88
C ASP A 51 13.75 20.36 -3.53
N LEU A 52 14.13 19.66 -2.45
CA LEU A 52 13.83 20.05 -1.07
C LEU A 52 14.64 21.28 -0.61
N GLY A 53 15.69 21.68 -1.35
CA GLY A 53 16.54 22.81 -1.01
C GLY A 53 17.56 22.52 0.11
N VAL A 54 17.92 21.24 0.31
CA VAL A 54 18.86 20.82 1.36
C VAL A 54 20.07 20.08 0.79
N VAL A 55 21.17 20.08 1.55
CA VAL A 55 22.35 19.27 1.21
C VAL A 55 21.99 17.79 1.30
N SER A 56 22.48 16.96 0.37
CA SER A 56 22.14 15.52 0.34
C SER A 56 22.39 14.79 1.66
N SER A 57 23.45 15.15 2.39
CA SER A 57 23.76 14.58 3.71
C SER A 57 22.67 14.83 4.77
N ALA A 58 21.82 15.85 4.58
CA ALA A 58 20.70 16.11 5.47
C ALA A 58 19.57 15.10 5.26
N VAL A 59 19.24 14.77 4.01
CA VAL A 59 18.17 13.80 3.68
C VAL A 59 18.52 12.41 4.19
N TYR A 60 19.79 12.01 4.13
CA TYR A 60 20.26 10.72 4.63
C TYR A 60 20.03 10.49 6.14
N ARG A 61 19.73 11.54 6.91
CA ARG A 61 19.33 11.41 8.33
C ARG A 61 17.87 10.97 8.52
N TYR A 62 17.07 11.08 7.46
CA TYR A 62 15.65 10.72 7.44
C TYR A 62 15.38 9.47 6.60
N VAL A 63 16.13 9.30 5.51
CA VAL A 63 16.03 8.18 4.56
C VAL A 63 17.43 7.71 4.18
N GLU A 64 17.83 6.55 4.70
CA GLU A 64 19.16 5.97 4.64
C GLU A 64 19.63 5.69 3.22
N ASN A 65 18.74 5.25 2.34
CA ASN A 65 19.07 4.88 0.98
C ASN A 65 17.85 4.89 0.03
N ARG A 66 18.11 4.61 -1.25
CA ARG A 66 17.08 4.59 -2.30
C ARG A 66 15.97 3.55 -2.02
N GLU A 67 16.33 2.39 -1.46
CA GLU A 67 15.37 1.34 -1.16
C GLU A 67 14.43 1.74 -0.02
N GLU A 68 14.94 2.47 0.98
CA GLU A 68 14.08 3.04 2.01
C GLU A 68 13.13 4.09 1.44
N LEU A 69 13.59 4.94 0.51
CA LEU A 69 12.70 5.88 -0.18
C LEU A 69 11.59 5.15 -0.94
N LEU A 70 11.93 4.07 -1.67
CA LEU A 70 10.95 3.23 -2.35
C LEU A 70 9.96 2.58 -1.38
N THR A 71 10.43 2.14 -0.22
CA THR A 71 9.58 1.58 0.84
C THR A 71 8.59 2.61 1.35
N LEU A 72 9.04 3.84 1.61
CA LEU A 72 8.17 4.93 2.06
C LEU A 72 7.12 5.29 0.99
N LEU A 73 7.50 5.35 -0.28
CA LEU A 73 6.58 5.61 -1.39
C LEU A 73 5.56 4.49 -1.57
N LEU A 74 5.96 3.24 -1.35
CA LEU A 74 5.08 2.08 -1.42
C LEU A 74 4.05 2.10 -0.27
N ILE A 75 4.47 2.41 0.95
CA ILE A 75 3.58 2.58 2.11
C ILE A 75 2.59 3.71 1.87
N ASP A 76 3.08 4.87 1.39
CA ASP A 76 2.23 6.02 1.06
C ASP A 76 1.20 5.68 -0.03
N ALA A 77 1.62 5.02 -1.10
CA ALA A 77 0.73 4.61 -2.19
C ALA A 77 -0.36 3.65 -1.73
N TYR A 78 0.01 2.65 -0.92
CA TYR A 78 -0.99 1.74 -0.39
C TYR A 78 -1.94 2.39 0.61
N ASN A 79 -1.46 3.28 1.48
CA ASN A 79 -2.32 4.01 2.41
C ASN A 79 -3.35 4.87 1.65
N GLU A 80 -2.91 5.63 0.64
CA GLU A 80 -3.84 6.46 -0.14
C GLU A 80 -4.85 5.62 -0.92
N LEU A 81 -4.42 4.50 -1.52
CA LEU A 81 -5.33 3.57 -2.19
C LEU A 81 -6.34 2.98 -1.20
N GLY A 82 -5.88 2.57 -0.01
CA GLY A 82 -6.72 2.07 1.06
C GLY A 82 -7.76 3.11 1.51
N ASP A 83 -7.32 4.34 1.76
CA ASP A 83 -8.19 5.43 2.21
C ASP A 83 -9.26 5.78 1.15
N GLU A 84 -8.92 5.77 -0.14
CA GLU A 84 -9.86 6.00 -1.25
C GLU A 84 -10.90 4.86 -1.37
N VAL A 85 -10.48 3.61 -1.18
CA VAL A 85 -11.39 2.46 -1.15
C VAL A 85 -12.29 2.49 0.08
N ASP A 86 -11.72 2.75 1.25
CA ASP A 86 -12.45 2.84 2.52
C ASP A 86 -13.53 3.93 2.42
N ALA A 87 -13.19 5.10 1.88
CA ALA A 87 -14.14 6.19 1.66
C ALA A 87 -15.26 5.80 0.67
N ALA A 88 -14.93 5.17 -0.46
CA ALA A 88 -15.93 4.75 -1.45
C ALA A 88 -16.89 3.69 -0.89
N VAL A 89 -16.38 2.76 -0.10
CA VAL A 89 -17.16 1.67 0.52
C VAL A 89 -18.00 2.21 1.68
N ALA A 90 -17.48 3.15 2.48
CA ALA A 90 -18.19 3.77 3.60
C ALA A 90 -19.38 4.65 3.16
N ALA A 91 -19.38 5.13 1.92
CA ALA A 91 -20.49 5.91 1.35
C ALA A 91 -21.77 5.09 1.09
N LEU A 92 -21.69 3.76 1.21
CA LEU A 92 -22.81 2.84 0.93
C LEU A 92 -23.29 2.09 2.19
N PRO A 93 -24.58 1.73 2.27
CA PRO A 93 -25.11 0.94 3.38
C PRO A 93 -24.33 -0.36 3.59
N ALA A 94 -24.05 -0.73 4.84
CA ALA A 94 -23.28 -1.94 5.16
C ALA A 94 -23.90 -3.24 4.60
N ALA A 95 -25.22 -3.27 4.44
CA ALA A 95 -25.96 -4.41 3.88
C ALA A 95 -25.90 -4.49 2.34
N ASP A 96 -25.45 -3.43 1.65
CA ASP A 96 -25.34 -3.41 0.19
C ASP A 96 -23.99 -3.99 -0.27
N PHE A 97 -23.85 -5.31 -0.17
CA PHE A 97 -22.61 -6.01 -0.52
C PHE A 97 -22.21 -5.81 -1.99
N ALA A 98 -23.19 -5.88 -2.91
CA ALA A 98 -22.93 -5.75 -4.35
C ALA A 98 -22.51 -4.32 -4.73
N GLY A 99 -23.17 -3.31 -4.15
CA GLY A 99 -22.78 -1.91 -4.32
C GLY A 99 -21.40 -1.63 -3.75
N ARG A 100 -21.10 -2.11 -2.54
CA ARG A 100 -19.79 -1.94 -1.88
C ARG A 100 -18.65 -2.59 -2.67
N PHE A 101 -18.87 -3.79 -3.21
CA PHE A 101 -17.88 -4.47 -4.07
C PHE A 101 -17.63 -3.69 -5.37
N SER A 102 -18.70 -3.19 -6.01
CA SER A 102 -18.61 -2.36 -7.21
C SER A 102 -17.89 -1.03 -6.94
N ALA A 103 -18.15 -0.42 -5.78
CA ALA A 103 -17.52 0.82 -5.34
C ALA A 103 -16.01 0.64 -5.09
N LEU A 104 -15.61 -0.46 -4.44
CA LEU A 104 -14.22 -0.84 -4.26
C LEU A 104 -13.49 -0.94 -5.61
N GLY A 105 -14.00 -1.76 -6.53
CA GLY A 105 -13.36 -1.95 -7.84
C GLY A 105 -13.27 -0.65 -8.64
N SER A 106 -14.31 0.17 -8.57
CA SER A 106 -14.33 1.49 -9.23
C SER A 106 -13.33 2.47 -8.62
N ALA A 107 -13.16 2.48 -7.29
CA ALA A 107 -12.20 3.32 -6.59
C ALA A 107 -10.76 2.93 -6.96
N VAL A 108 -10.43 1.63 -6.91
CA VAL A 108 -9.12 1.11 -7.33
C VAL A 108 -8.82 1.52 -8.78
N ARG A 109 -9.76 1.30 -9.71
CA ARG A 109 -9.58 1.65 -11.12
C ARG A 109 -9.38 3.15 -11.32
N ARG A 110 -10.17 3.99 -10.65
CA ARG A 110 -10.07 5.45 -10.76
C ARG A 110 -8.72 5.94 -10.24
N TRP A 111 -8.28 5.42 -9.09
CA TRP A 111 -6.97 5.73 -8.52
C TRP A 111 -5.83 5.30 -9.46
N ALA A 112 -5.88 4.08 -9.99
CA ALA A 112 -4.87 3.55 -10.90
C ALA A 112 -4.68 4.41 -12.16
N LEU A 113 -5.79 4.92 -12.73
CA LEU A 113 -5.75 5.80 -13.90
C LEU A 113 -5.23 7.20 -13.59
N ARG A 114 -5.47 7.70 -12.37
CA ARG A 114 -4.98 9.00 -11.89
C ARG A 114 -3.48 8.95 -11.55
N GLU A 115 -3.05 7.84 -10.95
CA GLU A 115 -1.72 7.66 -10.36
C GLU A 115 -0.95 6.47 -11.00
N PRO A 116 -0.72 6.46 -12.33
CA PRO A 116 -0.20 5.28 -13.03
C PRO A 116 1.20 4.86 -12.57
N ALA A 117 2.06 5.81 -12.20
CA ALA A 117 3.41 5.50 -11.73
C ALA A 117 3.42 4.84 -10.34
N ARG A 118 2.49 5.24 -9.46
CA ARG A 118 2.32 4.64 -8.13
C ARG A 118 1.62 3.29 -8.23
N TYR A 119 0.63 3.17 -9.10
CA TYR A 119 0.02 1.89 -9.42
C TYR A 119 1.05 0.89 -9.98
N GLY A 120 1.91 1.34 -10.89
CA GLY A 120 3.03 0.54 -11.40
C GLY A 120 4.06 0.17 -10.34
N LEU A 121 4.28 1.02 -9.33
CA LEU A 121 5.13 0.68 -8.19
C LEU A 121 4.52 -0.42 -7.31
N LEU A 122 3.19 -0.43 -7.13
CA LEU A 122 2.49 -1.42 -6.32
C LEU A 122 2.32 -2.77 -7.04
N PHE A 123 1.85 -2.74 -8.29
CA PHE A 123 1.36 -3.93 -9.01
C PHE A 123 2.05 -4.18 -10.35
N GLY A 124 2.99 -3.32 -10.74
CA GLY A 124 3.73 -3.43 -12.00
C GLY A 124 4.95 -4.33 -11.92
N SER A 125 5.85 -4.19 -12.89
CA SER A 125 7.10 -4.95 -12.92
C SER A 125 7.97 -4.63 -11.70
N PRO A 126 8.57 -5.65 -11.05
CA PRO A 126 9.46 -5.42 -9.92
C PRO A 126 10.59 -4.44 -10.27
N VAL A 127 10.86 -3.51 -9.36
CA VAL A 127 11.94 -2.55 -9.54
C VAL A 127 13.29 -3.28 -9.40
N PRO A 128 14.19 -3.22 -10.41
CA PRO A 128 15.46 -3.93 -10.33
C PRO A 128 16.25 -3.56 -9.07
N GLY A 129 16.72 -4.60 -8.36
CA GLY A 129 17.52 -4.47 -7.15
C GLY A 129 16.75 -4.06 -5.88
N TYR A 130 15.44 -3.83 -5.95
CA TYR A 130 14.62 -3.49 -4.78
C TYR A 130 13.86 -4.73 -4.27
N ARG A 131 13.94 -4.97 -2.97
CA ARG A 131 13.10 -5.94 -2.26
C ARG A 131 12.38 -5.23 -1.13
N ALA A 132 11.04 -5.18 -1.19
CA ALA A 132 10.25 -4.59 -0.12
C ALA A 132 10.50 -5.36 1.20
N PRO A 133 10.93 -4.69 2.29
CA PRO A 133 11.12 -5.36 3.57
C PRO A 133 9.78 -5.78 4.16
N ALA A 134 9.59 -7.09 4.39
CA ALA A 134 8.35 -7.65 4.92
C ALA A 134 7.97 -7.08 6.30
N GLU A 135 8.97 -6.79 7.15
CA GLU A 135 8.78 -6.27 8.51
C GLU A 135 8.36 -4.80 8.57
N ARG A 136 8.67 -4.02 7.52
CA ARG A 136 8.46 -2.56 7.48
C ARG A 136 7.31 -2.12 6.60
N THR A 137 6.68 -3.04 5.87
CA THR A 137 5.51 -2.77 5.03
C THR A 137 4.27 -3.11 5.85
N PRO A 138 3.71 -2.18 6.66
CA PRO A 138 2.57 -2.48 7.53
C PRO A 138 1.38 -3.02 6.72
N ALA A 139 0.66 -3.97 7.30
CA ALA A 139 -0.53 -4.59 6.71
C ALA A 139 -1.66 -3.60 6.36
N ALA A 140 -1.60 -2.37 6.89
CA ALA A 140 -2.45 -1.27 6.45
C ALA A 140 -2.33 -0.99 4.94
N GLY A 141 -1.19 -1.33 4.33
CA GLY A 141 -1.03 -1.20 2.89
C GLY A 141 -1.74 -2.31 2.08
N PHE A 142 -2.06 -3.43 2.71
CA PHE A 142 -2.68 -4.57 2.04
C PHE A 142 -4.22 -4.59 2.14
N ARG A 143 -4.85 -3.45 2.52
CA ARG A 143 -6.32 -3.33 2.68
C ARG A 143 -7.12 -3.77 1.44
N VAL A 144 -6.55 -3.62 0.26
CA VAL A 144 -7.18 -4.00 -1.03
C VAL A 144 -6.71 -5.38 -1.52
N TYR A 145 -5.54 -5.87 -1.07
CA TYR A 145 -4.98 -7.15 -1.49
C TYR A 145 -3.95 -7.66 -0.46
N PRO A 146 -4.29 -8.63 0.39
CA PRO A 146 -3.31 -9.37 1.17
C PRO A 146 -2.84 -10.62 0.39
N PRO A 147 -1.55 -10.71 -0.01
CA PRO A 147 -1.03 -11.92 -0.65
C PRO A 147 -1.04 -13.15 0.27
N GLU A 148 -1.12 -12.96 1.59
CA GLU A 148 -1.13 -14.02 2.61
C GLU A 148 -2.50 -14.30 3.26
N ASP A 149 -3.57 -13.57 2.93
CA ASP A 149 -4.92 -13.80 3.50
C ASP A 149 -6.02 -13.76 2.44
N THR A 150 -5.99 -14.74 1.54
CA THR A 150 -7.01 -14.95 0.51
C THR A 150 -8.37 -15.43 1.06
N ALA A 151 -8.47 -15.69 2.36
CA ALA A 151 -9.68 -16.25 2.97
C ALA A 151 -10.81 -15.22 3.17
N SER A 152 -10.51 -13.92 3.13
CA SER A 152 -11.49 -12.87 3.45
C SER A 152 -12.26 -12.29 2.25
N LEU A 153 -11.94 -12.70 1.00
CA LEU A 153 -12.71 -12.28 -0.20
C LEU A 153 -13.47 -13.41 -0.90
N PHE A 154 -13.30 -14.66 -0.48
CA PHE A 154 -13.99 -15.80 -1.07
C PHE A 154 -14.43 -16.78 0.03
N ILE A 155 -15.73 -16.90 0.28
CA ILE A 155 -16.25 -18.09 0.98
C ILE A 155 -16.26 -19.24 -0.03
N ALA A 156 -15.12 -19.89 -0.20
CA ALA A 156 -15.06 -21.21 -0.82
C ALA A 156 -15.48 -22.24 0.24
N GLN A 157 -16.65 -22.86 0.06
CA GLN A 157 -17.00 -24.01 0.88
C GLN A 157 -16.22 -25.24 0.40
N PRO A 158 -15.46 -25.92 1.27
CA PRO A 158 -14.70 -27.10 0.88
C PRO A 158 -15.64 -28.27 0.57
N ARG A 159 -15.46 -28.90 -0.58
CA ARG A 159 -15.86 -30.29 -0.82
C ARG A 159 -14.64 -31.07 -1.28
N ASP A 160 -14.52 -32.28 -0.77
CA ASP A 160 -13.39 -33.16 -1.03
C ASP A 160 -13.37 -33.63 -2.49
N ALA A 161 -12.21 -33.48 -3.14
CA ALA A 161 -11.84 -34.27 -4.29
C ALA A 161 -10.38 -34.72 -4.13
N CYS A 162 -10.19 -35.99 -3.76
CA CYS A 162 -8.95 -36.74 -3.98
C CYS A 162 -8.66 -36.78 -5.50
N SER A 163 -7.45 -36.79 -6.05
CA SER A 163 -6.07 -37.13 -5.65
C SER A 163 -5.13 -36.26 -6.53
N ASP A 164 -3.94 -35.77 -6.16
CA ASP A 164 -2.75 -36.43 -5.62
C ASP A 164 -1.83 -35.33 -5.00
N THR A 165 -0.99 -35.76 -4.06
CA THR A 165 -0.30 -35.04 -3.01
C THR A 165 0.82 -34.08 -3.45
N ALA A 166 0.57 -32.76 -3.39
CA ALA A 166 1.40 -31.78 -2.65
C ALA A 166 1.21 -30.31 -3.05
N THR A 167 0.45 -29.96 -4.09
CA THR A 167 0.05 -28.54 -4.35
C THR A 167 -1.18 -28.48 -5.24
N GLN A 168 -2.31 -27.93 -4.73
CA GLN A 168 -3.43 -27.52 -5.56
C GLN A 168 -3.29 -26.03 -5.92
N LEU A 169 -3.12 -25.74 -7.20
CA LEU A 169 -3.27 -24.39 -7.75
C LEU A 169 -4.73 -24.18 -8.15
N LEU A 170 -5.33 -23.09 -7.66
CA LEU A 170 -6.66 -22.63 -8.07
C LEU A 170 -6.68 -22.41 -9.59
N THR A 171 -7.50 -23.18 -10.31
CA THR A 171 -7.76 -22.93 -11.73
C THR A 171 -9.09 -22.20 -11.85
N ILE A 172 -9.06 -20.94 -12.30
CA ILE A 172 -10.27 -20.13 -12.52
C ILE A 172 -10.88 -20.54 -13.86
N GLY A 173 -11.99 -21.26 -13.83
CA GLY A 173 -12.80 -21.57 -15.00
C GLY A 173 -13.70 -20.39 -15.40
N ALA A 174 -14.02 -20.29 -16.69
CA ALA A 174 -14.94 -19.27 -17.20
C ALA A 174 -16.37 -19.49 -16.67
N PHE A 175 -16.99 -18.42 -16.16
CA PHE A 175 -18.37 -18.41 -15.68
C PHE A 175 -19.34 -18.78 -16.81
N GLN A 176 -20.10 -19.86 -16.65
CA GLN A 176 -21.22 -20.22 -17.52
C GLN A 176 -22.51 -19.96 -16.74
N ALA A 177 -23.26 -18.94 -17.14
CA ALA A 177 -24.58 -18.65 -16.59
C ALA A 177 -25.59 -19.70 -17.10
N GLN A 178 -26.45 -20.20 -16.21
CA GLN A 178 -27.73 -20.81 -16.59
C GLN A 178 -28.84 -19.77 -16.45
#